data_AF-A0A852VU78-F1
#
_entry.id   AF-A0A852VU78-F1
#
_cell.length_a   1.000
_cell.length_b   1.000
_cell.length_c   1.000
_cell.angle_alpha   90.00
_cell.angle_beta   90.00
_cell.angle_gamma   90.00
#
_symmetry.space_group_name_H-M   'P 1'
#
loop_
_entity.id
_entity.type
_entity.pdbx_description
1 polymer ?
#
loop_
_entity_poly.entity_id
_entity_poly.type
_entity_poly.pdbx_seq_one_letter_code
_entity_poly.pdbx_strand_id
1 'polypeptide(L)'
;MPSPHTLVKPVAPGDPALAALAALEDAAGEMIAEVMDTSHRAAAPSGEQRLERPGFVLVAGDPPVGFTHVLDLDGHAHLDQLSVHPDSMRRGIGRELVTAALVEAARRGHDELTVCTYAEIVWDGPFYRQLGFREIEEVTAPEPVRATRARERAAGLDAGGRRIIMRVPLARTVVEPRPAVSVIPVRDAAMGLEVFVQHRQATMDFAAGAVVFPGGRCDAADTVAGARIPLPADVVEDHVRRWAETSAGAGAREARTLLATGLRELQEETGMVAEPTALVPWDRWVTPEIVPKRFDVAFYVLHVPRDAASQPEHSTTEATHSGWESVTGLLAGLGTGRVTMLTPTRVIVEELAGLGSVDAIMALRPAITTVRDDRPDRRPRPGAEPRTVVRAPGQER
;
A
#
# COMPACT_ATOMS: atom_id res chain seq x y z
N MET A 1 -2.23 -7.64 -18.71
CA MET A 1 -2.72 -8.09 -17.40
C MET A 1 -2.19 -7.12 -16.36
N PRO A 2 -3.02 -6.43 -15.56
CA PRO A 2 -2.53 -5.62 -14.45
C PRO A 2 -1.78 -6.56 -13.47
N SER A 3 -0.59 -6.15 -13.04
CA SER A 3 0.28 -6.99 -12.22
C SER A 3 -0.17 -7.01 -10.76
N PRO A 4 0.07 -8.12 -10.03
CA PRO A 4 -0.14 -8.15 -8.59
C PRO A 4 0.68 -7.03 -7.94
N HIS A 5 0.03 -6.20 -7.13
CA HIS A 5 0.69 -5.13 -6.38
C HIS A 5 1.89 -5.70 -5.63
N THR A 6 3.09 -5.29 -6.02
CA THR A 6 4.31 -5.76 -5.40
C THR A 6 4.53 -4.92 -4.16
N LEU A 7 4.58 -5.53 -2.97
CA LEU A 7 4.79 -4.81 -1.71
C LEU A 7 6.08 -3.99 -1.80
N VAL A 8 5.98 -2.66 -1.75
CA VAL A 8 7.13 -1.76 -1.62
C VAL A 8 7.33 -1.43 -0.15
N LYS A 9 8.52 -1.72 0.39
CA LYS A 9 8.86 -1.47 1.80
C LYS A 9 10.21 -0.75 1.95
N PRO A 10 10.40 0.09 2.98
CA PRO A 10 11.71 0.66 3.30
C PRO A 10 12.66 -0.43 3.83
N VAL A 11 13.94 -0.28 3.53
CA VAL A 11 14.99 -1.19 4.00
C VAL A 11 15.73 -0.56 5.18
N ALA A 12 15.84 -1.31 6.28
CA ALA A 12 16.58 -0.89 7.48
C ALA A 12 17.96 -1.58 7.56
N PRO A 13 18.90 -1.05 8.35
CA PRO A 13 20.16 -1.74 8.63
C PRO A 13 19.91 -3.17 9.15
N GLY A 14 20.60 -4.15 8.56
CA GLY A 14 20.46 -5.57 8.91
C GLY A 14 19.28 -6.30 8.25
N ASP A 15 18.51 -5.63 7.38
CA ASP A 15 17.46 -6.28 6.60
C ASP A 15 18.06 -7.25 5.55
N PRO A 16 17.62 -8.52 5.48
CA PRO A 16 18.10 -9.49 4.49
C PRO A 16 17.97 -9.03 3.02
N ALA A 17 17.06 -8.10 2.73
CA ALA A 17 16.88 -7.54 1.39
C ALA A 17 18.13 -6.80 0.88
N LEU A 18 19.01 -6.31 1.77
CA LEU A 18 20.24 -5.61 1.40
C LEU A 18 21.16 -6.45 0.51
N ALA A 19 21.20 -7.76 0.76
CA ALA A 19 22.04 -8.71 0.02
C ALA A 19 21.66 -8.81 -1.47
N ALA A 20 20.43 -8.45 -1.84
CA ALA A 20 19.94 -8.55 -3.22
C ALA A 20 20.23 -7.30 -4.07
N LEU A 21 20.54 -6.15 -3.47
CA LEU A 21 20.49 -4.86 -4.18
C LEU A 21 21.54 -4.73 -5.28
N ALA A 22 22.79 -5.11 -5.00
CA ALA A 22 23.86 -5.04 -6.00
C ALA A 22 23.54 -5.92 -7.23
N ALA A 23 23.10 -7.17 -7.00
CA ALA A 23 22.74 -8.09 -8.06
C ALA A 23 21.53 -7.61 -8.89
N LEU A 24 20.53 -6.99 -8.24
CA LEU A 24 19.37 -6.41 -8.94
C LEU A 24 19.77 -5.28 -9.88
N GLU A 25 20.70 -4.42 -9.44
CA GLU A 25 21.22 -3.33 -10.25
C GLU A 25 22.08 -3.83 -11.40
N ASP A 26 22.94 -4.82 -11.17
CA ASP A 26 23.76 -5.44 -12.21
C ASP A 26 22.87 -6.09 -13.28
N ALA A 27 21.87 -6.89 -12.88
CA ALA A 27 20.91 -7.49 -13.79
C ALA A 27 20.11 -6.45 -14.58
N ALA A 28 19.66 -5.36 -13.93
CA ALA A 28 19.00 -4.26 -14.64
C ALA A 28 19.95 -3.51 -15.59
N GLY A 29 21.25 -3.54 -15.30
CA GLY A 29 22.32 -2.94 -16.10
C GLY A 29 22.59 -3.62 -17.43
N GLU A 30 22.40 -4.93 -17.51
CA GLU A 30 22.59 -5.70 -18.74
C GLU A 30 21.69 -5.18 -19.87
N MET A 31 20.45 -4.79 -19.55
CA MET A 31 19.54 -4.18 -20.52
C MET A 31 20.00 -2.84 -21.06
N ILE A 32 20.73 -2.06 -20.25
CA ILE A 32 21.33 -0.81 -20.69
C ILE A 32 22.51 -1.11 -21.62
N ALA A 33 23.32 -2.14 -21.31
CA ALA A 33 24.43 -2.57 -22.15
C ALA A 33 24.01 -3.02 -23.57
N GLU A 34 22.76 -3.46 -23.76
CA GLU A 34 22.22 -3.80 -25.10
C GLU A 34 22.03 -2.58 -26.02
N VAL A 35 21.87 -1.39 -25.46
CA VAL A 35 21.56 -0.17 -26.23
C VAL A 35 22.66 0.89 -26.20
N MET A 36 23.65 0.75 -25.32
CA MET A 36 24.75 1.70 -25.20
C MET A 36 25.99 1.07 -24.57
N ASP A 37 27.14 1.68 -24.83
CA ASP A 37 28.40 1.28 -24.19
C ASP A 37 28.34 1.58 -22.68
N THR A 38 28.49 0.54 -21.87
CA THR A 38 28.50 0.58 -20.40
C THR A 38 29.85 0.22 -19.82
N SER A 39 30.92 0.17 -20.63
CA SER A 39 32.28 -0.18 -20.20
C SER A 39 32.84 0.72 -19.09
N HIS A 40 32.29 1.91 -18.92
CA HIS A 40 32.62 2.88 -17.88
C HIS A 40 31.88 2.66 -16.55
N ARG A 41 30.99 1.66 -16.48
CA ARG A 41 30.16 1.41 -15.30
C ARG A 41 30.97 0.74 -14.19
N ALA A 42 30.93 1.35 -13.00
CA ALA A 42 31.49 0.74 -11.79
C ALA A 42 30.60 -0.42 -11.30
N ALA A 43 31.18 -1.32 -10.49
CA ALA A 43 30.40 -2.36 -9.82
C ALA A 43 29.30 -1.74 -8.95
N ALA A 44 28.13 -2.36 -8.93
CA ALA A 44 27.02 -1.90 -8.10
C ALA A 44 27.40 -1.91 -6.61
N PRO A 45 27.12 -0.84 -5.85
CA PRO A 45 27.38 -0.82 -4.43
C PRO A 45 26.47 -1.81 -3.69
N SER A 46 27.00 -2.41 -2.63
CA SER A 46 26.22 -3.24 -1.69
C SER A 46 25.08 -2.46 -1.06
N GLY A 47 24.07 -3.15 -0.53
CA GLY A 47 22.99 -2.50 0.18
C GLY A 47 23.47 -1.73 1.42
N GLU A 48 24.45 -2.27 2.13
CA GLU A 48 25.08 -1.64 3.29
C GLU A 48 25.72 -0.30 2.91
N GLN A 49 26.52 -0.27 1.83
CA GLN A 49 27.13 0.96 1.31
C GLN A 49 26.08 1.99 0.87
N ARG A 50 24.91 1.54 0.39
CA ARG A 50 23.81 2.45 0.07
C ARG A 50 23.24 3.10 1.33
N LEU A 51 23.03 2.33 2.41
CA LEU A 51 22.50 2.84 3.67
C LEU A 51 23.47 3.76 4.44
N GLU A 52 24.77 3.71 4.14
CA GLU A 52 25.75 4.68 4.67
C GLU A 52 25.55 6.10 4.11
N ARG A 53 24.89 6.23 2.95
CA ARG A 53 24.62 7.53 2.32
C ARG A 53 23.32 8.12 2.90
N PRO A 54 23.28 9.44 3.20
CA PRO A 54 22.05 10.09 3.64
C PRO A 54 20.92 9.88 2.63
N GLY A 55 19.76 9.44 3.10
CA GLY A 55 18.64 9.10 2.23
C GLY A 55 17.83 7.90 2.70
N PHE A 56 17.33 7.11 1.75
CA PHE A 56 16.58 5.88 2.00
C PHE A 56 16.56 4.94 0.79
N VAL A 57 16.37 3.66 1.07
CA VAL A 57 16.17 2.60 0.08
C VAL A 57 14.78 2.00 0.24
N LEU A 58 14.07 1.79 -0.86
CA LEU A 58 12.83 1.01 -0.90
C LEU A 58 13.02 -0.22 -1.79
N VAL A 59 12.47 -1.36 -1.39
CA VAL A 59 12.48 -2.61 -2.17
C VAL A 59 11.06 -3.05 -2.50
N ALA A 60 10.89 -3.66 -3.67
CA ALA A 60 9.65 -4.26 -4.13
C ALA A 60 9.78 -5.79 -4.10
N GLY A 61 8.89 -6.46 -3.38
CA GLY A 61 8.78 -7.92 -3.33
C GLY A 61 9.52 -8.55 -2.15
N ASP A 62 9.26 -9.84 -1.93
CA ASP A 62 9.93 -10.68 -0.95
C ASP A 62 10.04 -12.13 -1.50
N PRO A 63 11.19 -12.53 -2.05
CA PRO A 63 12.46 -11.79 -2.11
C PRO A 63 12.38 -10.55 -3.03
N PRO A 64 13.28 -9.55 -2.84
CA PRO A 64 13.29 -8.33 -3.65
C PRO A 64 13.45 -8.62 -5.16
N VAL A 65 12.57 -8.06 -5.98
CA VAL A 65 12.62 -8.10 -7.45
C VAL A 65 12.92 -6.74 -8.07
N GLY A 66 13.02 -5.70 -7.25
CA GLY A 66 13.45 -4.37 -7.63
C GLY A 66 13.64 -3.46 -6.41
N PHE A 67 14.34 -2.35 -6.61
CA PHE A 67 14.56 -1.35 -5.58
C PHE A 67 14.73 0.06 -6.15
N THR A 68 14.60 1.05 -5.28
CA THR A 68 15.01 2.43 -5.55
C THR A 68 15.81 2.99 -4.38
N HIS A 69 16.83 3.79 -4.70
CA HIS A 69 17.65 4.52 -3.74
C HIS A 69 17.44 6.01 -3.95
N VAL A 70 17.02 6.71 -2.91
CA VAL A 70 16.87 8.16 -2.89
C VAL A 70 17.87 8.72 -1.89
N LEU A 71 18.72 9.62 -2.36
CA LEU A 71 19.65 10.37 -1.54
C LEU A 71 19.01 11.64 -1.00
N ASP A 72 19.39 12.01 0.21
CA ASP A 72 19.22 13.34 0.76
C ASP A 72 20.50 14.14 0.50
N LEU A 73 20.45 15.07 -0.45
CA LEU A 73 21.55 15.93 -0.85
C LEU A 73 21.34 17.33 -0.28
N ASP A 74 21.74 17.53 0.98
CA ASP A 74 21.59 18.79 1.72
C ASP A 74 20.14 19.33 1.70
N GLY A 75 19.17 18.46 1.98
CA GLY A 75 17.74 18.80 1.98
C GLY A 75 17.04 18.59 0.64
N HIS A 76 17.77 18.20 -0.41
CA HIS A 76 17.20 17.89 -1.72
C HIS A 76 17.13 16.37 -1.96
N ALA A 77 15.92 15.84 -2.17
CA ALA A 77 15.76 14.44 -2.53
C ALA A 77 16.20 14.18 -3.98
N HIS A 78 17.08 13.20 -4.17
CA HIS A 78 17.58 12.77 -5.48
C HIS A 78 17.44 11.26 -5.63
N LEU A 79 16.62 10.82 -6.59
CA LEU A 79 16.52 9.42 -6.98
C LEU A 79 17.81 9.05 -7.72
N ASP A 80 18.71 8.41 -6.97
CA ASP A 80 20.06 7.99 -7.41
C ASP A 80 20.01 6.67 -8.16
N GLN A 81 19.10 5.77 -7.78
CA GLN A 81 18.96 4.48 -8.44
C GLN A 81 17.51 4.01 -8.53
N LEU A 82 17.16 3.41 -9.66
CA LEU A 82 15.98 2.57 -9.85
C LEU A 82 16.42 1.30 -10.60
N SER A 83 16.13 0.14 -10.04
CA SER A 83 16.47 -1.13 -10.69
C SER A 83 15.36 -2.15 -10.46
N VAL A 84 14.96 -2.82 -11.53
CA VAL A 84 13.99 -3.92 -11.50
C VAL A 84 14.61 -5.07 -12.28
N HIS A 85 14.55 -6.27 -11.73
CA HIS A 85 15.08 -7.45 -12.40
C HIS A 85 14.43 -7.61 -13.79
N PRO A 86 15.17 -7.94 -14.86
CA PRO A 86 14.65 -8.09 -16.22
C PRO A 86 13.39 -8.97 -16.30
N ASP A 87 13.39 -10.13 -15.64
CA ASP A 87 12.24 -11.06 -15.58
C ASP A 87 10.99 -10.50 -14.91
N SER A 88 11.14 -9.42 -14.14
CA SER A 88 10.06 -8.74 -13.42
C SER A 88 9.69 -7.38 -14.04
N MET A 89 10.33 -6.99 -15.14
CA MET A 89 10.01 -5.75 -15.84
C MET A 89 8.64 -5.81 -16.56
N ARG A 90 8.17 -4.63 -17.00
CA ARG A 90 6.86 -4.44 -17.68
C ARG A 90 5.65 -4.90 -16.88
N ARG A 91 5.83 -5.06 -15.56
CA ARG A 91 4.80 -5.39 -14.57
C ARG A 91 4.40 -4.20 -13.69
N GLY A 92 4.81 -2.98 -14.04
CA GLY A 92 4.48 -1.78 -13.26
C GLY A 92 5.32 -1.57 -11.99
N ILE A 93 6.19 -2.51 -11.61
CA ILE A 93 7.04 -2.43 -10.40
C ILE A 93 7.88 -1.15 -10.35
N GLY A 94 8.49 -0.74 -11.47
CA GLY A 94 9.26 0.50 -11.52
C GLY A 94 8.40 1.73 -11.20
N ARG A 95 7.15 1.76 -11.67
CA ARG A 95 6.18 2.81 -11.33
C ARG A 95 5.83 2.76 -9.85
N GLU A 96 5.56 1.58 -9.29
CA GLU A 96 5.27 1.42 -7.85
C GLU A 96 6.43 1.91 -6.98
N LEU A 97 7.68 1.56 -7.32
CA LEU A 97 8.89 2.03 -6.64
C LEU A 97 9.05 3.54 -6.69
N VAL A 98 8.93 4.16 -7.87
CA VAL A 98 9.04 5.61 -8.00
C VAL A 98 7.90 6.32 -7.28
N THR A 99 6.66 5.82 -7.38
CA THR A 99 5.54 6.37 -6.61
C THR A 99 5.80 6.30 -5.12
N ALA A 100 6.30 5.17 -4.59
CA ALA A 100 6.65 5.03 -3.19
C ALA A 100 7.80 5.97 -2.78
N ALA A 101 8.79 6.19 -3.65
CA ALA A 101 9.86 7.16 -3.42
C ALA A 101 9.33 8.59 -3.32
N LEU A 102 8.36 8.98 -4.17
CA LEU A 102 7.67 10.27 -4.05
C LEU A 102 6.94 10.40 -2.71
N VAL A 103 6.26 9.33 -2.23
CA VAL A 103 5.58 9.34 -0.92
C VAL A 103 6.60 9.60 0.18
N GLU A 104 7.67 8.80 0.19
CA GLU A 104 8.63 8.80 1.29
C GLU A 104 9.46 10.08 1.29
N ALA A 105 9.80 10.64 0.13
CA ALA A 105 10.47 11.95 0.03
C ALA A 105 9.57 13.08 0.57
N ALA A 106 8.29 13.11 0.20
CA ALA A 106 7.36 14.11 0.71
C ALA A 106 7.17 13.99 2.24
N ARG A 107 7.07 12.74 2.74
CA ARG A 107 6.96 12.44 4.18
C ARG A 107 8.19 12.90 4.98
N ARG A 108 9.37 12.84 4.37
CA ARG A 108 10.64 13.33 4.95
C ARG A 108 10.80 14.85 4.88
N GLY A 109 9.83 15.55 4.29
CA GLY A 109 9.78 17.00 4.26
C GLY A 109 10.40 17.63 3.01
N HIS A 110 10.77 16.84 2.00
CA HIS A 110 11.26 17.37 0.74
C HIS A 110 10.12 17.95 -0.11
N ASP A 111 10.41 19.02 -0.86
CA ASP A 111 9.44 19.71 -1.71
C ASP A 111 9.49 19.26 -3.19
N GLU A 112 10.54 18.55 -3.59
CA GLU A 112 10.71 18.00 -4.93
C GLU A 112 11.55 16.72 -4.90
N LEU A 113 11.43 15.91 -5.95
CA LEU A 113 12.32 14.79 -6.22
C LEU A 113 13.02 15.00 -7.57
N THR A 114 14.34 14.84 -7.60
CA THR A 114 15.15 14.97 -8.82
C THR A 114 15.70 13.61 -9.26
N VAL A 115 16.04 13.46 -10.55
CA VAL A 115 16.70 12.27 -11.11
C VAL A 115 17.57 12.66 -12.29
N CYS A 116 18.71 11.99 -12.46
CA CYS A 116 19.50 12.04 -13.70
C CYS A 116 19.21 10.80 -14.56
N THR A 117 18.85 11.00 -15.83
CA THR A 117 18.32 9.95 -16.71
C THR A 117 18.70 10.21 -18.17
N TYR A 118 18.64 9.19 -19.04
CA TYR A 118 18.81 9.37 -20.48
C TYR A 118 17.51 9.82 -21.13
N ALA A 119 17.55 10.97 -21.81
CA ALA A 119 16.35 11.67 -22.28
C ALA A 119 15.53 10.90 -23.32
N GLU A 120 16.21 10.10 -24.16
CA GLU A 120 15.64 9.46 -25.34
C GLU A 120 15.53 7.92 -25.23
N ILE A 121 16.11 7.30 -24.19
CA ILE A 121 15.96 5.86 -23.98
C ILE A 121 14.52 5.59 -23.56
N VAL A 122 13.79 4.78 -24.35
CA VAL A 122 12.32 4.63 -24.28
C VAL A 122 11.81 4.26 -22.88
N TRP A 123 12.57 3.46 -22.13
CA TRP A 123 12.22 3.02 -20.78
C TRP A 123 12.82 3.89 -19.65
N ASP A 124 13.52 4.98 -19.98
CA ASP A 124 14.20 5.85 -19.02
C ASP A 124 13.54 7.25 -18.99
N GLY A 125 14.05 8.26 -19.69
CA GLY A 125 13.49 9.61 -19.70
C GLY A 125 11.97 9.69 -19.95
N PRO A 126 11.40 9.04 -20.99
CA PRO A 126 9.95 8.98 -21.21
C PRO A 126 9.17 8.32 -20.07
N PHE A 127 9.74 7.33 -19.36
CA PHE A 127 9.10 6.72 -18.20
C PHE A 127 8.92 7.75 -17.06
N TYR A 128 9.94 8.54 -16.75
CA TYR A 128 9.82 9.60 -15.74
C TYR A 128 8.85 10.72 -16.16
N ARG A 129 8.79 11.07 -17.44
CA ARG A 129 7.80 12.05 -17.96
C ARG A 129 6.36 11.61 -17.69
N GLN A 130 6.06 10.32 -17.85
CA GLN A 130 4.74 9.77 -17.54
C GLN A 130 4.38 9.88 -16.04
N LEU A 131 5.38 9.94 -15.17
CA LEU A 131 5.21 10.10 -13.72
C LEU A 131 5.20 11.58 -13.28
N GLY A 132 5.16 12.51 -14.23
CA GLY A 132 5.06 13.95 -13.96
C GLY A 132 6.41 14.67 -13.82
N PHE A 133 7.53 13.97 -13.98
CA PHE A 133 8.83 14.62 -14.02
C PHE A 133 8.98 15.48 -15.28
N ARG A 134 9.66 16.61 -15.13
CA ARG A 134 9.96 17.55 -16.21
C ARG A 134 11.46 17.78 -16.27
N GLU A 135 11.99 17.83 -17.48
CA GLU A 135 13.38 18.22 -17.72
C GLU A 135 13.61 19.66 -17.22
N ILE A 136 14.76 19.89 -16.60
CA ILE A 136 15.22 21.22 -16.19
C ILE A 136 16.61 21.50 -16.73
N GLU A 137 16.92 22.79 -16.92
CA GLU A 137 18.26 23.19 -17.28
C GLU A 137 19.21 22.98 -16.09
N GLU A 138 20.41 22.45 -16.33
CA GLU A 138 21.39 22.14 -15.29
C GLU A 138 21.75 23.36 -14.44
N VAL A 139 21.82 24.55 -15.05
CA VAL A 139 22.07 25.82 -14.35
C VAL A 139 20.99 26.17 -13.30
N THR A 140 19.76 25.68 -13.50
CA THR A 140 18.61 25.92 -12.61
C THR A 140 18.47 24.87 -11.51
N ALA A 141 19.19 23.75 -11.59
CA ALA A 141 19.15 22.69 -10.58
C ALA A 141 19.88 23.12 -9.30
N PRO A 142 19.49 22.60 -8.11
CA PRO A 142 20.23 22.83 -6.86
C PRO A 142 21.70 22.42 -6.97
N GLU A 143 22.58 23.09 -6.21
CA GLU A 143 24.03 22.83 -6.26
C GLU A 143 24.40 21.35 -6.03
N PRO A 144 23.83 20.65 -5.03
CA PRO A 144 24.17 19.23 -4.81
C PRO A 144 23.76 18.31 -5.96
N VAL A 145 22.68 18.67 -6.67
CA VAL A 145 22.22 17.93 -7.86
C VAL A 145 23.14 18.21 -9.06
N ARG A 146 23.58 19.46 -9.25
CA ARG A 146 24.60 19.79 -10.26
C ARG A 146 25.92 19.07 -9.97
N ALA A 147 26.34 19.00 -8.71
CA ALA A 147 27.53 18.26 -8.30
C ALA A 147 27.42 16.76 -8.63
N THR A 148 26.23 16.17 -8.44
CA THR A 148 25.94 14.79 -8.86
C THR A 148 26.08 14.63 -10.37
N ARG A 149 25.45 15.51 -11.16
CA ARG A 149 25.56 15.48 -12.62
C ARG A 149 27.00 15.67 -13.12
N ALA A 150 27.79 16.51 -12.46
CA ALA A 150 29.21 16.72 -12.76
C ALA A 150 30.04 15.45 -12.50
N ARG A 151 29.76 14.70 -11.43
CA ARG A 151 30.40 13.41 -11.15
C ARG A 151 30.04 12.36 -12.21
N GLU A 152 28.78 12.29 -12.61
CA GLU A 152 28.35 11.39 -13.70
C GLU A 152 29.07 11.71 -15.02
N ARG A 153 29.24 13.00 -15.33
CA ARG A 153 29.98 13.44 -16.51
C ARG A 153 31.45 13.03 -16.44
N ALA A 154 32.09 13.21 -15.30
CA ALA A 154 33.47 12.78 -15.07
C ALA A 154 33.64 11.26 -15.15
N ALA A 155 32.60 10.50 -14.80
CA ALA A 155 32.53 9.05 -14.94
C ALA A 155 32.17 8.57 -16.36
N GLY A 156 31.96 9.49 -17.32
CA GLY A 156 31.78 9.15 -18.74
C GLY A 156 30.35 8.79 -19.14
N LEU A 157 29.35 9.00 -18.27
CA LEU A 157 27.96 8.58 -18.55
C LEU A 157 27.32 9.31 -19.74
N ASP A 158 27.90 10.42 -20.19
CA ASP A 158 27.46 11.18 -21.38
C ASP A 158 27.78 10.44 -22.69
N ALA A 159 28.74 9.51 -22.70
CA ALA A 159 29.04 8.68 -23.86
C ALA A 159 27.82 7.84 -24.30
N GLY A 160 26.96 7.55 -23.34
CA GLY A 160 25.72 6.82 -23.52
C GLY A 160 24.58 7.57 -24.21
N GLY A 161 24.72 8.88 -24.41
CA GLY A 161 23.69 9.73 -25.00
C GLY A 161 23.31 10.91 -24.11
N ARG A 162 22.22 11.59 -24.48
CA ARG A 162 21.79 12.85 -23.83
C ARG A 162 21.26 12.59 -22.42
N ARG A 163 22.13 12.72 -21.43
CA ARG A 163 21.79 12.57 -20.00
C ARG A 163 21.35 13.90 -19.39
N ILE A 164 20.13 13.94 -18.88
CA ILE A 164 19.41 15.14 -18.43
C ILE A 164 19.07 15.07 -16.95
N ILE A 165 18.80 16.22 -16.35
CA ILE A 165 18.21 16.33 -15.02
C ILE A 165 16.70 16.51 -15.19
N MET A 166 15.93 15.70 -14.48
CA MET A 166 14.48 15.86 -14.39
C MET A 166 14.08 16.11 -12.94
N ARG A 167 13.02 16.90 -12.74
CA ARG A 167 12.41 17.15 -11.43
C ARG A 167 10.90 16.92 -11.45
N VAL A 168 10.35 16.53 -10.31
CA VAL A 168 8.90 16.59 -10.07
C VAL A 168 8.65 17.33 -8.74
N PRO A 169 7.79 18.35 -8.73
CA PRO A 169 7.38 18.96 -7.47
C PRO A 169 6.56 17.93 -6.67
N LEU A 170 6.93 17.74 -5.41
CA LEU A 170 6.14 16.98 -4.46
C LEU A 170 5.05 17.92 -3.97
N ALA A 171 3.99 18.05 -4.78
CA ALA A 171 2.89 18.94 -4.46
C ALA A 171 2.31 18.54 -3.10
N ARG A 172 2.41 19.42 -2.11
CA ARG A 172 1.61 19.39 -0.87
C ARG A 172 0.17 19.82 -1.18
N THR A 173 -0.46 19.27 -2.21
CA THR A 173 -1.90 19.36 -2.32
C THR A 173 -2.42 18.25 -1.43
N VAL A 174 -2.67 18.54 -0.16
CA VAL A 174 -3.34 17.61 0.74
C VAL A 174 -4.74 17.40 0.16
N VAL A 175 -4.90 16.39 -0.68
CA VAL A 175 -6.23 15.95 -1.10
C VAL A 175 -6.85 15.37 0.15
N GLU A 176 -7.81 16.06 0.75
CA GLU A 176 -8.47 15.54 1.96
C GLU A 176 -9.03 14.14 1.67
N PRO A 177 -8.65 13.13 2.46
CA PRO A 177 -9.12 11.78 2.23
C PRO A 177 -10.63 11.74 2.45
N ARG A 178 -11.34 11.12 1.51
CA ARG A 178 -12.79 10.99 1.61
C ARG A 178 -13.11 9.94 2.68
N PRO A 179 -13.95 10.25 3.69
CA PRO A 179 -14.33 9.27 4.69
C PRO A 179 -15.12 8.13 4.03
N ALA A 180 -14.83 6.90 4.42
CA ALA A 180 -15.45 5.70 3.91
C ALA A 180 -15.50 4.62 4.99
N VAL A 181 -16.37 3.63 4.78
CA VAL A 181 -16.50 2.46 5.66
C VAL A 181 -16.45 1.20 4.83
N SER A 182 -15.80 0.17 5.36
CA SER A 182 -15.79 -1.17 4.80
C SER A 182 -16.15 -2.19 5.87
N VAL A 183 -17.10 -3.06 5.57
CA VAL A 183 -17.59 -4.11 6.48
C VAL A 183 -16.99 -5.43 6.04
N ILE A 184 -16.51 -6.22 7.00
CA ILE A 184 -15.87 -7.52 6.81
C ILE A 184 -16.81 -8.60 7.37
N PRO A 185 -17.75 -9.14 6.56
CA PRO A 185 -18.50 -10.31 6.96
C PRO A 185 -17.55 -11.49 7.09
N VAL A 186 -17.55 -12.14 8.26
CA VAL A 186 -16.67 -13.26 8.58
C VAL A 186 -17.47 -14.40 9.21
N ARG A 187 -17.04 -15.64 8.95
CA ARG A 187 -17.63 -16.83 9.56
C ARG A 187 -16.62 -17.97 9.66
N ASP A 188 -16.88 -18.88 10.59
CA ASP A 188 -16.14 -20.13 10.66
C ASP A 188 -16.58 -21.10 9.53
N ALA A 189 -15.61 -21.86 9.05
CA ALA A 189 -15.74 -22.86 8.00
C ALA A 189 -14.99 -24.14 8.39
N ALA A 190 -15.24 -25.22 7.67
CA ALA A 190 -14.57 -26.50 7.91
C ALA A 190 -13.03 -26.41 7.81
N MET A 191 -12.53 -25.49 6.98
CA MET A 191 -11.10 -25.29 6.70
C MET A 191 -10.63 -23.89 7.13
N GLY A 192 -11.04 -23.44 8.32
CA GLY A 192 -10.66 -22.14 8.89
C GLY A 192 -11.73 -21.07 8.70
N LEU A 193 -11.32 -19.85 8.37
CA LEU A 193 -12.23 -18.71 8.20
C LEU A 193 -12.64 -18.51 6.73
N GLU A 194 -13.88 -18.07 6.55
CA GLU A 194 -14.35 -17.45 5.30
C GLU A 194 -14.69 -15.98 5.53
N VAL A 195 -14.44 -15.16 4.51
CA VAL A 195 -14.85 -13.76 4.45
C VAL A 195 -15.71 -13.53 3.21
N PHE A 196 -16.72 -12.67 3.31
CA PHE A 196 -17.47 -12.26 2.14
C PHE A 196 -16.73 -11.11 1.44
N VAL A 197 -16.36 -11.33 0.19
CA VAL A 197 -15.57 -10.40 -0.60
C VAL A 197 -16.20 -10.12 -1.95
N GLN A 198 -15.74 -9.07 -2.61
CA GLN A 198 -16.16 -8.62 -3.92
C GLN A 198 -14.94 -8.50 -4.84
N HIS A 199 -15.05 -8.99 -6.07
CA HIS A 199 -14.01 -8.87 -7.10
C HIS A 199 -14.36 -7.71 -8.02
N ARG A 200 -13.71 -6.56 -7.82
CA ARG A 200 -14.04 -5.31 -8.52
C ARG A 200 -13.89 -5.44 -10.04
N GLN A 201 -14.74 -4.72 -10.77
CA GLN A 201 -14.62 -4.60 -12.23
C GLN A 201 -13.23 -4.07 -12.63
N ALA A 202 -12.65 -4.64 -13.69
CA ALA A 202 -11.34 -4.22 -14.19
C ALA A 202 -11.33 -2.80 -14.80
N THR A 203 -12.50 -2.25 -15.11
CA THR A 203 -12.69 -0.90 -15.66
C THR A 203 -12.76 0.20 -14.58
N MET A 204 -12.65 -0.15 -13.29
CA MET A 204 -12.78 0.81 -12.20
C MET A 204 -11.61 1.78 -12.11
N ASP A 205 -11.90 3.06 -11.85
CA ASP A 205 -10.86 4.10 -11.68
C ASP A 205 -10.01 3.93 -10.41
N PHE A 206 -10.44 3.08 -9.48
CA PHE A 206 -9.71 2.77 -8.24
C PHE A 206 -9.91 1.30 -7.86
N ALA A 207 -8.82 0.64 -7.48
CA ALA A 207 -8.79 -0.77 -7.09
C ALA A 207 -9.37 -1.72 -8.16
N ALA A 208 -9.15 -1.43 -9.45
CA ALA A 208 -9.62 -2.27 -10.56
C ALA A 208 -9.12 -3.71 -10.43
N GLY A 209 -10.04 -4.67 -10.55
CA GLY A 209 -9.71 -6.10 -10.45
C GLY A 209 -9.25 -6.56 -9.07
N ALA A 210 -9.26 -5.69 -8.07
CA ALA A 210 -8.87 -6.06 -6.71
C ALA A 210 -10.05 -6.70 -5.96
N VAL A 211 -9.71 -7.63 -5.08
CA VAL A 211 -10.60 -8.15 -4.05
C VAL A 211 -10.71 -7.10 -2.94
N VAL A 212 -11.96 -6.78 -2.59
CA VAL A 212 -12.32 -5.84 -1.52
C VAL A 212 -13.45 -6.42 -0.67
N PHE A 213 -13.71 -5.82 0.48
CA PHE A 213 -14.93 -6.09 1.24
C PHE A 213 -16.03 -5.08 0.86
N PRO A 214 -17.31 -5.39 1.12
CA PRO A 214 -18.39 -4.43 0.91
C PRO A 214 -18.14 -3.11 1.62
N GLY A 215 -18.46 -2.00 0.98
CA GLY A 215 -18.21 -0.69 1.56
C GLY A 215 -18.14 0.45 0.58
N GLY A 216 -18.26 1.66 1.12
CA GLY A 216 -18.29 2.87 0.32
C GLY A 216 -18.13 4.13 1.16
N ARG A 217 -18.46 5.27 0.54
CA ARG A 217 -18.17 6.59 1.11
C ARG A 217 -19.21 6.95 2.15
N CYS A 218 -18.77 7.69 3.17
CA CYS A 218 -19.72 8.32 4.09
C CYS A 218 -20.41 9.50 3.38
N ASP A 219 -21.74 9.52 3.47
CA ASP A 219 -22.57 10.59 2.95
C ASP A 219 -23.20 11.41 4.10
N ALA A 220 -23.63 12.64 3.79
CA ALA A 220 -24.29 13.50 4.78
C ALA A 220 -25.56 12.86 5.38
N ALA A 221 -26.24 12.01 4.59
CA ALA A 221 -27.41 11.25 5.03
C ALA A 221 -27.07 10.26 6.15
N ASP A 222 -25.86 9.70 6.18
CA ASP A 222 -25.43 8.73 7.19
C ASP A 222 -25.35 9.36 8.58
N THR A 223 -25.03 10.65 8.66
CA THR A 223 -25.05 11.38 9.94
C THR A 223 -26.48 11.51 10.48
N VAL A 224 -27.44 11.80 9.60
CA VAL A 224 -28.86 11.90 9.99
C VAL A 224 -29.42 10.53 10.36
N ALA A 225 -29.09 9.51 9.58
CA ALA A 225 -29.48 8.13 9.84
C ALA A 225 -28.90 7.63 11.17
N GLY A 226 -27.59 7.78 11.39
CA GLY A 226 -26.89 7.35 12.60
C GLY A 226 -27.41 8.00 13.89
N ALA A 227 -27.86 9.24 13.82
CA ALA A 227 -28.51 9.92 14.94
C ALA A 227 -29.86 9.29 15.32
N ARG A 228 -30.54 8.60 14.39
CA ARG A 228 -31.84 7.96 14.58
C ARG A 228 -31.75 6.48 14.92
N ILE A 229 -30.60 5.83 14.71
CA ILE A 229 -30.44 4.41 15.03
C ILE A 229 -30.58 4.23 16.55
N PRO A 230 -31.53 3.40 17.02
CA PRO A 230 -31.65 3.09 18.44
C PRO A 230 -30.48 2.19 18.83
N LEU A 231 -29.52 2.75 19.56
CA LEU A 231 -28.35 2.05 20.06
C LEU A 231 -28.30 2.14 21.59
N PRO A 232 -28.01 1.03 22.28
CA PRO A 232 -27.61 1.07 23.68
C PRO A 232 -26.45 2.04 23.93
N ALA A 233 -26.44 2.73 25.07
CA ALA A 233 -25.45 3.75 25.39
C ALA A 233 -24.02 3.17 25.47
N ASP A 234 -23.90 1.98 26.05
CA ASP A 234 -22.65 1.23 26.19
C ASP A 234 -22.02 0.85 24.83
N VAL A 235 -22.84 0.55 23.81
CA VAL A 235 -22.35 0.31 22.45
C VAL A 235 -21.75 1.58 21.84
N VAL A 236 -22.41 2.72 22.01
CA VAL A 236 -21.89 4.01 21.52
C VAL A 236 -20.61 4.39 22.26
N GLU A 237 -20.59 4.24 23.58
CA GLU A 237 -19.40 4.49 24.41
C GLU A 237 -18.23 3.58 24.03
N ASP A 238 -18.49 2.31 23.74
CA ASP A 238 -17.48 1.38 23.22
C ASP A 238 -16.89 1.87 21.89
N HIS A 239 -17.74 2.26 20.94
CA HIS A 239 -17.27 2.74 19.65
C HIS A 239 -16.45 4.03 19.80
N VAL A 240 -16.93 5.00 20.59
CA VAL A 240 -16.20 6.24 20.86
C VAL A 240 -14.84 5.93 21.47
N ARG A 241 -14.78 5.06 22.49
CA ARG A 241 -13.53 4.67 23.15
C ARG A 241 -12.55 4.03 22.17
N ARG A 242 -13.05 3.14 21.29
CA ARG A 242 -12.19 2.40 20.35
C ARG A 242 -11.68 3.27 19.21
N TRP A 243 -12.43 4.28 18.78
CA TRP A 243 -12.00 5.23 17.75
C TRP A 243 -11.19 6.41 18.29
N ALA A 244 -11.02 6.56 19.61
CA ALA A 244 -10.53 7.77 20.26
C ALA A 244 -9.16 8.28 19.75
N GLU A 245 -8.28 7.39 19.29
CA GLU A 245 -6.96 7.74 18.74
C GLU A 245 -6.98 8.03 17.23
N THR A 246 -8.17 8.27 16.67
CA THR A 246 -8.38 8.51 15.24
C THR A 246 -9.17 9.79 14.99
N SER A 247 -8.99 10.42 13.83
CA SER A 247 -9.69 11.65 13.45
C SER A 247 -11.21 11.53 13.27
N ALA A 248 -11.79 10.32 13.32
CA ALA A 248 -13.25 10.08 13.33
C ALA A 248 -13.76 9.55 14.67
N GLY A 249 -12.92 9.46 15.71
CA GLY A 249 -13.36 9.17 17.08
C GLY A 249 -13.65 10.42 17.90
N ALA A 250 -13.90 11.56 17.25
CA ALA A 250 -14.09 12.84 17.94
C ALA A 250 -15.36 12.90 18.81
N GLY A 251 -16.27 11.92 18.70
CA GLY A 251 -17.46 11.85 19.53
C GLY A 251 -18.49 10.81 19.07
N ALA A 252 -19.61 10.78 19.81
CA ALA A 252 -20.72 9.86 19.56
C ALA A 252 -21.37 10.06 18.17
N ARG A 253 -21.32 11.27 17.63
CA ARG A 253 -21.87 11.60 16.31
C ARG A 253 -21.10 10.85 15.21
N GLU A 254 -19.78 10.98 15.21
CA GLU A 254 -18.91 10.38 14.20
C GLU A 254 -18.97 8.85 14.27
N ALA A 255 -18.94 8.27 15.48
CA ALA A 255 -19.10 6.84 15.69
C ALA A 255 -20.43 6.31 15.12
N ARG A 256 -21.53 7.06 15.30
CA ARG A 256 -22.84 6.72 14.74
C ARG A 256 -22.90 6.89 13.22
N THR A 257 -22.24 7.91 12.68
CA THR A 257 -22.14 8.11 11.22
C THR A 257 -21.42 6.93 10.57
N LEU A 258 -20.25 6.52 11.09
CA LEU A 258 -19.51 5.37 10.56
C LEU A 258 -20.34 4.07 10.61
N LEU A 259 -21.05 3.84 11.72
CA LEU A 259 -21.93 2.69 11.85
C LEU A 259 -23.05 2.70 10.78
N ALA A 260 -23.70 3.86 10.61
CA ALA A 260 -24.78 4.01 9.63
C ALA A 260 -24.28 3.83 8.19
N THR A 261 -23.10 4.36 7.85
CA THR A 261 -22.47 4.14 6.55
C THR A 261 -22.22 2.64 6.33
N GLY A 262 -21.64 1.94 7.30
CA GLY A 262 -21.37 0.50 7.17
C GLY A 262 -22.62 -0.33 6.96
N LEU A 263 -23.70 -0.03 7.69
CA LEU A 263 -24.99 -0.69 7.55
C LEU A 263 -25.62 -0.44 6.17
N ARG A 264 -25.59 0.81 5.70
CA ARG A 264 -26.13 1.19 4.38
C ARG A 264 -25.38 0.50 3.26
N GLU A 265 -24.06 0.60 3.24
CA GLU A 265 -23.22 0.02 2.18
C GLU A 265 -23.34 -1.51 2.15
N LEU A 266 -23.38 -2.17 3.32
CA LEU A 266 -23.63 -3.60 3.41
C LEU A 266 -24.97 -3.97 2.77
N GLN A 267 -26.03 -3.22 3.07
CA GLN A 267 -27.36 -3.47 2.51
C GLN A 267 -27.42 -3.21 1.00
N GLU A 268 -26.86 -2.10 0.54
CA GLU A 268 -26.88 -1.70 -0.88
C GLU A 268 -26.09 -2.69 -1.75
N GLU A 269 -24.92 -3.14 -1.28
CA GLU A 269 -24.03 -3.98 -2.07
C GLU A 269 -24.23 -5.48 -1.90
N THR A 270 -24.91 -5.91 -0.83
CA THR A 270 -25.13 -7.33 -0.55
C THR A 270 -26.57 -7.75 -0.27
N GLY A 271 -27.50 -6.80 -0.11
CA GLY A 271 -28.87 -7.06 0.33
C GLY A 271 -29.01 -7.42 1.82
N MET A 272 -27.90 -7.64 2.53
CA MET A 272 -27.93 -8.06 3.93
C MET A 272 -28.24 -6.88 4.86
N VAL A 273 -29.22 -7.07 5.75
CA VAL A 273 -29.51 -6.13 6.84
C VAL A 273 -28.92 -6.69 8.12
N ALA A 274 -27.95 -5.98 8.69
CA ALA A 274 -27.31 -6.35 9.94
C ALA A 274 -27.90 -5.57 11.13
N GLU A 275 -27.89 -6.21 12.31
CA GLU A 275 -28.17 -5.49 13.55
C GLU A 275 -27.06 -4.46 13.82
N PRO A 276 -27.40 -3.20 14.12
CA PRO A 276 -26.40 -2.16 14.36
C PRO A 276 -25.38 -2.50 15.46
N THR A 277 -25.79 -3.29 16.46
CA THR A 277 -24.92 -3.71 17.58
C THR A 277 -23.93 -4.82 17.20
N ALA A 278 -24.07 -5.44 16.02
CA ALA A 278 -23.21 -6.53 15.56
C ALA A 278 -21.94 -6.04 14.85
N LEU A 279 -21.89 -4.78 14.40
CA LEU A 279 -20.72 -4.19 13.74
C LEU A 279 -19.67 -3.81 14.79
N VAL A 280 -18.53 -4.49 14.77
CA VAL A 280 -17.42 -4.27 15.70
C VAL A 280 -16.32 -3.48 14.98
N PRO A 281 -15.91 -2.28 15.47
CA PRO A 281 -14.74 -1.56 14.95
C PRO A 281 -13.54 -2.49 14.77
N TRP A 282 -12.71 -2.32 13.74
CA TRP A 282 -11.62 -3.26 13.49
C TRP A 282 -10.29 -2.62 13.11
N ASP A 283 -10.31 -1.68 12.17
CA ASP A 283 -9.09 -1.04 11.69
C ASP A 283 -9.40 0.32 11.05
N ARG A 284 -8.39 1.14 10.79
CA ARG A 284 -8.55 2.39 10.07
C ARG A 284 -7.38 2.66 9.15
N TRP A 285 -7.67 2.87 7.87
CA TRP A 285 -6.64 3.08 6.85
C TRP A 285 -6.85 4.38 6.10
N VAL A 286 -5.84 5.25 6.12
CA VAL A 286 -5.82 6.50 5.37
C VAL A 286 -4.85 6.37 4.21
N THR A 287 -5.35 6.59 2.99
CA THR A 287 -4.50 6.60 1.79
C THR A 287 -3.40 7.67 1.93
N PRO A 288 -2.14 7.40 1.54
CA PRO A 288 -1.06 8.37 1.62
C PRO A 288 -1.35 9.70 0.89
N GLU A 289 -0.78 10.80 1.39
CA GLU A 289 -1.08 12.19 0.97
C GLU A 289 -0.80 12.50 -0.49
N ILE A 290 0.17 11.82 -1.10
CA ILE A 290 0.58 12.08 -2.47
C ILE A 290 -0.28 11.35 -3.53
N VAL A 291 -1.21 10.49 -3.10
CA VAL A 291 -2.12 9.82 -4.02
C VAL A 291 -3.24 10.80 -4.37
N PRO A 292 -3.59 11.00 -5.67
CA PRO A 292 -4.59 12.00 -6.06
C PRO A 292 -6.01 11.63 -5.62
N LYS A 293 -6.29 10.34 -5.37
CA LYS A 293 -7.57 9.84 -4.87
C LYS A 293 -7.34 9.15 -3.54
N ARG A 294 -7.83 9.78 -2.46
CA ARG A 294 -7.58 9.34 -1.09
C ARG A 294 -8.86 8.98 -0.37
N PHE A 295 -8.79 7.93 0.44
CA PHE A 295 -9.85 7.50 1.33
C PHE A 295 -9.32 7.37 2.75
N ASP A 296 -10.19 7.68 3.71
CA ASP A 296 -10.02 7.45 5.13
C ASP A 296 -11.06 6.39 5.52
N VAL A 297 -10.65 5.12 5.49
CA VAL A 297 -11.53 3.98 5.56
C VAL A 297 -11.54 3.43 6.98
N ALA A 298 -12.70 3.46 7.62
CA ALA A 298 -12.95 2.72 8.86
C ALA A 298 -13.44 1.30 8.53
N PHE A 299 -12.81 0.29 9.12
CA PHE A 299 -13.19 -1.11 8.94
C PHE A 299 -14.00 -1.59 10.13
N TYR A 300 -15.06 -2.36 9.85
CA TYR A 300 -15.84 -3.10 10.83
C TYR A 300 -15.80 -4.58 10.52
N VAL A 301 -15.75 -5.43 11.54
CA VAL A 301 -16.02 -6.86 11.42
C VAL A 301 -17.49 -7.11 11.75
N LEU A 302 -18.10 -8.03 11.00
CA LEU A 302 -19.44 -8.55 11.22
C LEU A 302 -19.40 -10.08 11.21
N HIS A 303 -19.76 -10.73 12.32
CA HIS A 303 -19.96 -12.17 12.31
C HIS A 303 -21.28 -12.52 11.61
N VAL A 304 -21.23 -13.41 10.61
CA VAL A 304 -22.42 -13.92 9.91
C VAL A 304 -22.46 -15.44 9.98
N PRO A 305 -23.26 -16.03 10.90
CA PRO A 305 -23.43 -17.48 10.98
C PRO A 305 -23.89 -18.09 9.65
N ARG A 306 -23.49 -19.34 9.37
CA ARG A 306 -23.87 -20.06 8.13
C ARG A 306 -25.37 -20.31 8.02
N ASP A 307 -26.05 -20.41 9.16
CA ASP A 307 -27.48 -20.61 9.31
C ASP A 307 -28.25 -19.31 9.56
N ALA A 308 -27.59 -18.14 9.45
CA ALA A 308 -28.26 -16.86 9.57
C ALA A 308 -29.33 -16.72 8.49
N ALA A 309 -30.52 -16.24 8.89
CA ALA A 309 -31.69 -16.11 8.03
C ALA A 309 -31.47 -15.18 6.82
N SER A 310 -30.55 -14.23 6.95
CA SER A 310 -30.08 -13.37 5.85
C SER A 310 -28.59 -13.61 5.63
N GLN A 311 -28.21 -13.84 4.37
CA GLN A 311 -26.84 -13.95 3.93
C GLN A 311 -26.51 -12.80 2.98
N PRO A 312 -25.25 -12.33 2.94
CA PRO A 312 -24.82 -11.40 1.91
C PRO A 312 -24.82 -12.10 0.55
N GLU A 313 -25.35 -11.42 -0.45
CA GLU A 313 -25.41 -11.87 -1.84
C GLU A 313 -24.67 -10.88 -2.76
N HIS A 314 -24.51 -11.23 -4.04
CA HIS A 314 -23.96 -10.30 -5.01
C HIS A 314 -25.07 -9.39 -5.54
N SER A 315 -25.10 -8.11 -5.15
CA SER A 315 -26.10 -7.14 -5.62
C SER A 315 -25.53 -5.85 -6.21
N THR A 316 -24.22 -5.79 -6.47
CA THR A 316 -23.54 -4.61 -7.00
C THR A 316 -23.04 -4.79 -8.43
N THR A 317 -23.16 -3.74 -9.25
CA THR A 317 -22.55 -3.69 -10.59
C THR A 317 -21.07 -3.32 -10.55
N GLU A 318 -20.57 -2.90 -9.39
CA GLU A 318 -19.17 -2.53 -9.18
C GLU A 318 -18.21 -3.72 -9.14
N ALA A 319 -18.75 -4.93 -8.96
CA ALA A 319 -18.02 -6.19 -8.91
C ALA A 319 -18.43 -7.12 -10.06
N THR A 320 -17.51 -7.99 -10.46
CA THR A 320 -17.76 -9.08 -11.42
C THR A 320 -18.41 -10.28 -10.74
N HIS A 321 -18.02 -10.54 -9.49
CA HIS A 321 -18.69 -11.47 -8.60
C HIS A 321 -18.42 -11.09 -7.14
N SER A 322 -19.28 -11.56 -6.25
CA SER A 322 -19.10 -11.47 -4.80
C SER A 322 -19.45 -12.81 -4.17
N GLY A 323 -18.82 -13.16 -3.05
CA GLY A 323 -19.08 -14.43 -2.40
C GLY A 323 -18.25 -14.68 -1.15
N TRP A 324 -18.62 -15.73 -0.43
CA TRP A 324 -17.83 -16.27 0.66
C TRP A 324 -16.59 -16.96 0.11
N GLU A 325 -15.41 -16.50 0.53
CA GLU A 325 -14.13 -17.07 0.14
C GLU A 325 -13.27 -17.41 1.35
N SER A 326 -12.53 -18.51 1.21
CA SER A 326 -11.58 -18.95 2.21
C SER A 326 -10.46 -17.93 2.38
N VAL A 327 -10.18 -17.53 3.63
CA VAL A 327 -9.06 -16.64 3.98
C VAL A 327 -7.73 -17.23 3.50
N THR A 328 -7.51 -18.53 3.71
CA THR A 328 -6.28 -19.21 3.25
C THR A 328 -6.23 -19.31 1.73
N GLY A 329 -7.37 -19.54 1.08
CA GLY A 329 -7.48 -19.55 -0.38
C GLY A 329 -7.15 -18.20 -1.02
N LEU A 330 -7.62 -17.11 -0.42
CA LEU A 330 -7.33 -15.74 -0.83
C LEU A 330 -5.82 -15.43 -0.73
N LEU A 331 -5.16 -15.79 0.38
CA LEU A 331 -3.72 -15.58 0.56
C LEU A 331 -2.89 -16.41 -0.41
N ALA A 332 -3.27 -17.67 -0.66
CA ALA A 332 -2.62 -18.51 -1.67
C ALA A 332 -2.82 -17.94 -3.09
N GLY A 333 -4.00 -17.38 -3.38
CA GLY A 333 -4.29 -16.68 -4.63
C GLY A 333 -3.44 -15.43 -4.82
N LEU A 334 -3.22 -14.67 -3.75
CA LEU A 334 -2.33 -13.51 -3.77
C LEU A 334 -0.88 -13.93 -4.06
N GLY A 335 -0.36 -14.96 -3.37
CA GLY A 335 1.01 -15.45 -3.56
C GLY A 335 1.28 -16.01 -4.96
N THR A 336 0.23 -16.42 -5.69
CA THR A 336 0.32 -16.89 -7.08
C THR A 336 -0.07 -15.82 -8.11
N GLY A 337 -0.48 -14.62 -7.68
CA GLY A 337 -0.95 -13.54 -8.54
C GLY A 337 -2.34 -13.77 -9.17
N ARG A 338 -3.09 -14.79 -8.73
CA ARG A 338 -4.48 -15.04 -9.17
C ARG A 338 -5.45 -13.98 -8.64
N VAL A 339 -5.18 -13.47 -7.45
CA VAL A 339 -5.97 -12.45 -6.77
C VAL A 339 -5.07 -11.24 -6.54
N THR A 340 -5.63 -10.05 -6.73
CA THR A 340 -4.99 -8.79 -6.33
C THR A 340 -5.75 -8.20 -5.15
N MET A 341 -5.05 -7.65 -4.17
CA MET A 341 -5.64 -6.96 -3.03
C MET A 341 -4.94 -5.63 -2.82
N LEU A 342 -5.69 -4.63 -2.34
CA LEU A 342 -5.06 -3.45 -1.77
C LEU A 342 -4.41 -3.80 -0.42
N THR A 343 -3.41 -3.01 -0.02
CA THR A 343 -2.69 -3.17 1.26
C THR A 343 -3.63 -3.37 2.46
N PRO A 344 -4.68 -2.54 2.68
CA PRO A 344 -5.58 -2.73 3.82
C PRO A 344 -6.26 -4.11 3.82
N THR A 345 -6.80 -4.54 2.67
CA THR A 345 -7.48 -5.83 2.54
C THR A 345 -6.52 -6.99 2.80
N ARG A 346 -5.33 -6.97 2.20
CA ARG A 346 -4.30 -8.00 2.42
C ARG A 346 -3.95 -8.14 3.90
N VAL A 347 -3.62 -7.03 4.57
CA VAL A 347 -3.19 -7.03 5.97
C VAL A 347 -4.29 -7.55 6.89
N ILE A 348 -5.54 -7.13 6.64
CA ILE A 348 -6.69 -7.61 7.38
C ILE A 348 -6.87 -9.12 7.16
N VAL A 349 -6.83 -9.62 5.92
CA VAL A 349 -6.97 -11.06 5.63
C VAL A 349 -5.84 -11.89 6.28
N GLU A 350 -4.58 -11.44 6.21
CA GLU A 350 -3.44 -12.09 6.86
C GLU A 350 -3.61 -12.17 8.38
N GLU A 351 -4.19 -11.15 8.96
CA GLU A 351 -4.47 -11.12 10.39
C GLU A 351 -5.61 -12.03 10.79
N LEU A 352 -6.73 -12.00 10.07
CA LEU A 352 -7.84 -12.91 10.34
C LEU A 352 -7.33 -14.36 10.28
N ALA A 353 -6.45 -14.67 9.31
CA ALA A 353 -5.76 -15.96 9.24
C ALA A 353 -4.96 -16.29 10.51
N GLY A 354 -4.27 -15.30 11.09
CA GLY A 354 -3.51 -15.46 12.32
C GLY A 354 -4.37 -15.64 13.57
N LEU A 355 -5.57 -15.04 13.62
CA LEU A 355 -6.53 -15.21 14.71
C LEU A 355 -7.28 -16.55 14.63
N GLY A 356 -7.54 -17.04 13.41
CA GLY A 356 -7.96 -18.41 13.14
C GLY A 356 -9.41 -18.79 13.49
N SER A 357 -10.16 -17.96 14.21
CA SER A 357 -11.57 -18.21 14.54
C SER A 357 -12.37 -16.92 14.73
N VAL A 358 -13.68 -16.98 14.48
CA VAL A 358 -14.59 -15.85 14.73
C VAL A 358 -14.57 -15.46 16.20
N ASP A 359 -14.57 -16.43 17.11
CA ASP A 359 -14.53 -16.16 18.56
C ASP A 359 -13.31 -15.33 18.96
N ALA A 360 -12.12 -15.68 18.45
CA ALA A 360 -10.89 -14.91 18.70
C ALA A 360 -10.98 -13.49 18.13
N ILE A 361 -11.55 -13.33 16.93
CA ILE A 361 -11.75 -12.04 16.28
C ILE A 361 -12.69 -11.15 17.12
N MET A 362 -13.85 -11.69 17.52
CA MET A 362 -14.88 -10.95 18.25
C MET A 362 -14.45 -10.63 19.69
N ALA A 363 -13.60 -11.47 20.31
CA ALA A 363 -13.05 -11.22 21.64
C ALA A 363 -12.00 -10.11 21.68
N LEU A 364 -11.25 -9.88 20.58
CA LEU A 364 -10.09 -8.98 20.59
C LEU A 364 -10.45 -7.52 20.88
N ARG A 365 -11.60 -7.04 20.36
CA ARG A 365 -12.11 -5.66 20.49
C ARG A 365 -11.01 -4.57 20.55
N PRO A 366 -10.13 -4.45 19.53
CA PRO A 366 -8.96 -3.57 19.58
C PRO A 366 -9.32 -2.08 19.74
N ALA A 367 -8.48 -1.33 20.46
CA ALA A 367 -8.39 0.12 20.27
C ALA A 367 -7.82 0.41 18.89
N ILE A 368 -8.35 1.42 18.19
CA ILE A 368 -8.02 1.66 16.79
C ILE A 368 -7.08 2.85 16.68
N THR A 369 -5.94 2.61 16.04
CA THR A 369 -4.99 3.63 15.61
C THR A 369 -5.11 3.85 14.12
N THR A 370 -4.90 5.09 13.67
CA THR A 370 -4.93 5.40 12.23
C THR A 370 -3.69 4.83 11.53
N VAL A 371 -3.89 3.86 10.65
CA VAL A 371 -2.83 3.34 9.77
C VAL A 371 -2.69 4.26 8.57
N ARG A 372 -1.53 4.92 8.47
CA ARG A 372 -1.15 5.76 7.32
C ARG A 372 -0.12 5.07 6.41
N ASP A 373 0.55 4.05 6.93
CA ASP A 373 1.57 3.25 6.26
C ASP A 373 1.62 1.86 6.94
N ASP A 374 1.77 0.80 6.15
CA ASP A 374 1.83 -0.60 6.62
C ASP A 374 3.27 -0.95 7.02
N ARG A 375 3.72 -0.40 8.16
CA ARG A 375 5.02 -0.78 8.74
C ARG A 375 4.84 -1.76 9.91
N PRO A 376 5.53 -2.92 9.91
CA PRO A 376 5.39 -3.94 10.94
C PRO A 376 5.63 -3.45 12.38
N ASP A 377 6.48 -2.43 12.55
CA ASP A 377 6.86 -1.83 13.83
C ASP A 377 5.81 -0.86 14.41
N ARG A 378 4.79 -0.48 13.63
CA ARG A 378 3.81 0.55 13.99
C ARG A 378 2.37 0.04 14.11
N ARG A 379 2.17 -1.27 14.10
CA ARG A 379 0.87 -1.93 14.32
C ARG A 379 0.84 -2.67 15.66
N PRO A 380 0.98 -2.00 16.82
CA PRO A 380 0.80 -2.67 18.10
C PRO A 380 -0.67 -3.03 18.25
N ARG A 381 -1.03 -4.29 17.98
CA ARG A 381 -2.28 -4.84 18.49
C ARG A 381 -2.02 -5.37 19.89
N PRO A 382 -2.65 -4.81 20.94
CA PRO A 382 -2.56 -5.39 22.26
C PRO A 382 -3.00 -6.86 22.19
N GLY A 383 -2.10 -7.79 22.50
CA GLY A 383 -2.39 -9.23 22.57
C GLY A 383 -1.99 -10.10 21.37
N ALA A 384 -1.44 -9.54 20.28
CA ALA A 384 -0.78 -10.36 19.26
C ALA A 384 0.69 -10.54 19.65
N GLU A 385 1.09 -11.74 20.09
CA GLU A 385 2.52 -12.04 20.21
C GLU A 385 3.21 -11.80 18.85
N PRO A 386 4.45 -11.28 18.85
CA PRO A 386 5.20 -11.09 17.60
C PRO A 386 5.22 -12.40 16.82
N ARG A 387 4.78 -12.34 15.56
CA ARG A 387 4.75 -13.50 14.63
C ARG A 387 6.12 -14.17 14.64
N THR A 388 6.23 -15.30 15.33
CA THR A 388 7.40 -16.16 15.19
C THR A 388 7.30 -16.78 13.81
N VAL A 389 8.18 -16.37 12.89
CA VAL A 389 8.31 -17.00 11.58
C VAL A 389 8.61 -18.47 11.84
N VAL A 390 7.62 -19.34 11.63
CA VAL A 390 7.81 -20.79 11.68
C VAL A 390 8.68 -21.15 10.49
N ARG A 391 9.99 -21.21 10.72
CA ARG A 391 10.92 -21.82 9.77
C ARG A 391 10.50 -23.28 9.59
N ALA A 392 10.36 -23.72 8.34
CA ALA A 392 10.15 -25.12 8.03
C ALA A 392 11.30 -25.95 8.65
N PRO A 393 11.02 -27.10 9.28
CA PRO A 393 12.08 -27.95 9.83
C PRO A 393 12.90 -28.51 8.66
N GLY A 394 14.19 -28.14 8.58
CA GLY A 394 15.11 -28.79 7.64
C GLY A 394 16.19 -27.94 6.96
N GLN A 395 16.33 -26.65 7.24
CA GLN A 395 17.48 -25.88 6.72
C GLN A 395 18.44 -25.50 7.84
N GLU A 396 19.43 -26.38 8.06
CA GLU A 396 20.64 -26.07 8.81
C GLU A 396 21.66 -25.34 7.92
N ARG A 397 22.17 -24.25 8.52
CA ARG A 397 23.42 -23.48 8.28
C ARG A 397 23.47 -22.54 7.08
#